data_AF-A0A098LB55-F1
#
_entry.id   AF-A0A098LB55-F1
#
_cell.length_a   1.000
_cell.length_b   1.000
_cell.length_c   1.000
_cell.angle_alpha   90.00
_cell.angle_beta   90.00
_cell.angle_gamma   90.00
#
_symmetry.space_group_name_H-M   'P 1'
#
loop_
_entity.id
_entity.type
_entity.pdbx_description
1 polymer ?
#
loop_
_entity_poly.entity_id
_entity_poly.type
_entity_poly.pdbx_seq_one_letter_code
_entity_poly.pdbx_strand_id
1 'polypeptide(L)'
;MRIFEKIENNEVYLYMDGKLRYKRWLDSGQSKVFDIMAYDQYTLASFRDWKYEGSNGLISIKAKLTMKKTEDGGRKTGFTSGYRPNHVFQYKDSGHLLMTFIDDI
;
A
#
# COMPACT_ATOMS: atom_id res chain seq x y z
N MET A 1 12.49 -13.01 -21.19
CA MET A 1 12.26 -11.59 -20.86
C MET A 1 13.19 -11.21 -19.72
N ARG A 2 14.21 -10.39 -19.98
CA ARG A 2 15.10 -9.86 -18.94
C ARG A 2 14.61 -8.48 -18.54
N ILE A 3 14.25 -8.33 -17.27
CA ILE A 3 13.83 -7.06 -16.70
C ILE A 3 15.00 -6.54 -15.86
N PHE A 4 15.34 -5.27 -16.04
CA PHE A 4 16.37 -4.59 -15.28
C PHE A 4 15.85 -3.23 -14.80
N GLU A 5 16.02 -2.98 -13.51
CA GLU A 5 15.62 -1.74 -12.86
C GLU A 5 16.87 -0.96 -12.45
N LYS A 6 16.87 0.35 -12.69
CA LYS A 6 17.94 1.26 -12.27
C LYS A 6 17.34 2.47 -11.57
N ILE A 7 17.97 2.88 -10.49
CA ILE A 7 17.62 4.10 -9.76
C ILE A 7 18.81 5.04 -9.76
N GLU A 8 18.56 6.27 -10.16
CA GLU A 8 19.58 7.30 -10.24
C GLU A 8 18.91 8.66 -10.08
N ASN A 9 19.48 9.53 -9.25
CA ASN A 9 19.04 10.93 -9.10
C ASN A 9 17.53 11.12 -8.93
N ASN A 10 16.91 10.32 -8.05
CA ASN A 10 15.48 10.37 -7.75
C ASN A 10 14.54 9.97 -8.89
N GLU A 11 15.07 9.21 -9.84
CA GLU A 11 14.34 8.68 -10.98
C GLU A 11 14.48 7.16 -11.05
N VAL A 12 13.38 6.50 -11.38
CA VAL A 12 13.31 5.04 -11.62
C VAL A 12 13.28 4.80 -13.11
N TYR A 13 14.14 3.91 -13.58
CA TYR A 13 14.25 3.49 -14.98
C TYR A 13 14.04 1.99 -15.09
N LEU A 14 13.20 1.58 -16.03
CA LEU A 14 12.92 0.18 -16.30
C LEU A 14 13.33 -0.20 -17.72
N TYR A 15 14.18 -1.20 -17.80
CA TYR A 15 14.61 -1.80 -19.04
C TYR A 15 14.01 -3.19 -19.18
N MET A 16 13.43 -3.47 -20.34
CA MET A 16 13.00 -4.82 -20.73
C MET A 16 13.75 -5.22 -22.00
N ASP A 17 14.45 -6.34 -21.93
CA ASP A 17 15.31 -6.85 -23.01
C ASP A 17 16.28 -5.77 -23.53
N GLY A 18 16.84 -4.98 -22.60
CA GLY A 18 17.81 -3.92 -22.87
C GLY A 18 17.23 -2.58 -23.33
N LYS A 19 15.90 -2.46 -23.52
CA LYS A 19 15.24 -1.23 -23.96
C LYS A 19 14.51 -0.54 -22.81
N LEU A 20 14.68 0.78 -22.67
CA LEU A 20 13.93 1.58 -21.68
C LEU A 20 12.44 1.57 -22.03
N ARG A 21 11.61 1.06 -21.14
CA ARG A 21 10.14 0.98 -21.33
C ARG A 21 9.37 1.90 -20.39
N TYR A 22 9.95 2.24 -19.25
CA TYR A 22 9.30 3.09 -18.24
C TYR A 22 10.30 3.98 -17.51
N LYS A 23 9.88 5.22 -17.23
CA LYS A 23 10.58 6.18 -16.36
C LYS A 23 9.59 6.76 -15.35
N ARG A 24 10.01 6.93 -14.09
CA ARG A 24 9.25 7.63 -13.04
C ARG A 24 10.13 8.61 -12.30
N TRP A 25 9.57 9.75 -11.94
CA TRP A 25 10.15 10.70 -10.99
C TRP A 25 9.56 10.43 -9.61
N LEU A 26 10.41 10.19 -8.61
CA LEU A 26 9.95 9.81 -7.27
C LEU A 26 9.33 10.99 -6.51
N ASP A 27 9.90 12.19 -6.60
CA ASP A 27 9.38 13.37 -5.88
C ASP A 27 7.98 13.79 -6.32
N SER A 28 7.75 13.80 -7.64
CA SER A 28 6.49 14.29 -8.20
C SER A 28 5.47 13.18 -8.43
N GLY A 29 5.90 11.91 -8.37
CA GLY A 29 5.09 10.75 -8.73
C GLY A 29 4.76 10.66 -10.23
N GLN A 30 5.23 11.61 -11.05
CA GLN A 30 4.99 11.59 -12.49
C GLN A 30 5.70 10.41 -13.15
N SER A 31 5.12 9.90 -14.23
CA SER A 31 5.69 8.77 -14.96
C SER A 31 5.48 8.86 -16.45
N LYS A 32 6.39 8.23 -17.21
CA LYS A 32 6.35 8.15 -18.67
C LYS A 32 6.57 6.71 -19.12
N VAL A 33 5.63 6.23 -19.93
CA VAL A 33 5.67 4.92 -20.58
C VAL A 33 6.15 5.12 -22.02
N PHE A 34 7.15 4.34 -22.43
CA PHE A 34 7.72 4.42 -23.78
C PHE A 34 7.24 3.30 -24.70
N ASP A 35 6.70 2.22 -24.14
CA ASP A 35 6.08 1.15 -24.90
C ASP A 35 4.84 0.64 -24.15
N ILE A 36 3.67 1.05 -24.65
CA ILE A 36 2.36 0.74 -24.05
C ILE A 36 2.09 -0.77 -24.11
N MET A 37 2.59 -1.48 -25.12
CA MET A 37 2.34 -2.93 -25.29
C MET A 37 3.17 -3.77 -24.29
N ALA A 38 4.24 -3.20 -23.74
CA ALA A 38 5.01 -3.81 -22.64
C ALA A 38 4.51 -3.37 -21.25
N TYR A 39 3.56 -2.43 -21.20
CA TYR A 39 3.10 -1.75 -19.99
C TYR A 39 1.63 -2.06 -19.71
N ASP A 40 1.40 -3.21 -19.10
CA ASP A 40 0.10 -3.68 -18.62
C ASP A 40 -0.18 -3.10 -17.21
N GLN A 41 -1.45 -3.04 -16.80
CA GLN A 41 -1.91 -2.67 -15.45
C GLN A 41 -1.22 -3.50 -14.35
N TYR A 42 -0.89 -4.76 -14.60
CA TYR A 42 -0.14 -5.60 -13.67
C TYR A 42 1.33 -5.18 -13.55
N THR A 43 1.92 -4.67 -14.63
CA THR A 43 3.27 -4.10 -14.63
C THR A 43 3.29 -2.74 -13.92
N LEU A 44 2.30 -1.87 -14.15
CA LEU A 44 2.13 -0.62 -13.39
C LEU A 44 2.00 -0.88 -11.87
N ALA A 45 1.26 -1.92 -11.48
CA ALA A 45 1.06 -2.29 -10.08
C ALA A 45 2.34 -2.81 -9.41
N SER A 46 3.16 -3.61 -10.11
CA SER A 46 4.44 -4.08 -9.58
C SER A 46 5.52 -3.00 -9.53
N PHE A 47 5.49 -2.00 -10.40
CA PHE A 47 6.44 -0.86 -10.36
C PHE A 47 6.05 0.24 -9.38
N ARG A 48 4.79 0.25 -8.95
CA ARG A 48 4.33 0.97 -7.77
C ARG A 48 4.65 0.22 -6.47
N ASP A 49 5.46 -0.84 -6.53
CA ASP A 49 5.86 -1.59 -5.35
C ASP A 49 6.32 -0.63 -4.24
N TRP A 50 5.75 -0.89 -3.07
CA TRP A 50 5.99 -0.41 -1.71
C TRP A 50 7.43 -0.01 -1.32
N LYS A 51 8.43 -0.32 -2.14
CA LYS A 51 9.83 0.09 -1.95
C LYS A 51 10.10 1.56 -2.29
N TYR A 52 9.28 2.19 -3.15
CA TYR A 52 9.59 3.53 -3.70
C TYR A 52 8.48 4.57 -3.55
N GLU A 53 7.28 4.17 -3.17
CA GLU A 53 6.29 5.12 -2.63
C GLU A 53 6.68 5.37 -1.18
N GLY A 54 7.31 6.53 -0.96
CA GLY A 54 8.07 6.85 0.24
C GLY A 54 7.44 6.35 1.53
N SER A 55 8.19 5.56 2.28
CA SER A 55 8.09 5.36 3.74
C SER A 55 6.72 5.60 4.39
N ASN A 56 5.61 5.13 3.82
CA ASN A 56 4.47 4.72 4.62
C ASN A 56 4.79 3.31 5.08
N GLY A 57 5.92 3.20 5.78
CA GLY A 57 6.34 1.98 6.43
C GLY A 57 5.14 1.49 7.22
N LEU A 58 4.80 0.22 7.06
CA LEU A 58 3.81 -0.42 7.90
C LEU A 58 4.09 0.01 9.35
N ILE A 59 3.17 0.81 9.91
CA ILE A 59 3.32 1.27 11.27
C ILE A 59 3.04 0.05 12.13
N SER A 60 4.11 -0.62 12.57
CA SER A 60 3.99 -1.75 13.48
C SER A 60 3.64 -1.20 14.85
N ILE A 61 2.39 -1.40 15.25
CA ILE A 61 1.88 -0.99 16.55
C ILE A 61 1.64 -2.22 17.41
N LYS A 62 1.98 -2.12 18.70
CA LYS A 62 1.53 -3.07 19.72
C LYS A 62 0.35 -2.45 20.44
N ALA A 63 -0.82 -3.06 20.29
CA ALA A 63 -2.06 -2.59 20.91
C ALA A 63 -2.69 -3.68 21.79
N LYS A 64 -3.46 -3.26 22.79
CA LYS A 64 -4.36 -4.15 23.54
C LYS A 64 -5.76 -3.98 22.95
N LEU A 65 -6.34 -5.06 22.47
CA LEU A 65 -7.67 -5.07 21.87
C LEU A 65 -8.67 -5.68 22.86
N THR A 66 -9.91 -5.18 22.81
CA THR A 66 -11.05 -5.76 23.53
C THR A 66 -12.12 -6.10 22.50
N MET A 67 -12.60 -7.35 22.54
CA MET A 67 -13.66 -7.80 21.65
C MET A 67 -15.01 -7.29 22.11
N LYS A 68 -15.80 -6.76 21.17
CA LYS A 68 -17.22 -6.49 21.39
C LYS A 68 -17.95 -7.82 21.58
N LYS A 69 -18.87 -7.88 22.53
CA LYS A 69 -19.69 -9.09 22.74
C LYS A 69 -20.61 -9.31 21.55
N THR A 70 -20.97 -10.57 21.31
CA THR A 70 -21.95 -10.96 20.28
C THR A 70 -23.29 -10.25 20.45
N GLU A 71 -23.79 -10.12 21.68
CA GLU A 71 -25.06 -9.46 22.00
C GLU A 71 -25.08 -7.97 21.61
N ASP A 72 -23.92 -7.34 21.59
CA ASP A 72 -23.76 -5.95 21.18
C ASP A 72 -23.45 -5.80 19.67
N GLY A 73 -23.59 -6.88 18.88
CA GLY A 73 -23.26 -6.89 17.45
C GLY A 73 -21.78 -7.09 17.15
N GLY A 74 -21.03 -7.68 18.08
CA GLY A 74 -19.67 -8.18 17.85
C GLY A 74 -19.64 -9.56 17.17
N ARG A 75 -18.44 -10.10 16.99
CA ARG A 75 -18.22 -11.39 16.34
C ARG A 75 -18.68 -12.56 17.20
N LYS A 76 -19.27 -13.59 16.55
CA LYS A 76 -19.63 -14.87 17.19
C LYS A 76 -18.42 -15.76 17.49
N THR A 77 -17.32 -15.57 16.76
CA THR A 77 -16.10 -16.38 16.82
C THR A 77 -14.87 -15.49 16.96
N GLY A 78 -13.77 -16.07 17.45
CA GLY A 78 -12.47 -15.38 17.53
C GLY A 78 -11.82 -15.14 16.16
N PHE A 79 -10.61 -14.59 16.19
CA PHE A 79 -9.75 -14.42 15.01
C PHE A 79 -8.33 -14.90 15.31
N THR A 80 -7.55 -15.12 14.25
CA THR A 80 -6.17 -15.63 14.33
C THR A 80 -5.18 -14.65 13.72
N SER A 81 -3.88 -14.89 13.93
CA SER A 81 -2.82 -14.12 13.30
C SER A 81 -2.95 -14.14 11.77
N GLY A 82 -2.77 -12.99 11.14
CA GLY A 82 -2.96 -12.81 9.69
C GLY A 82 -4.36 -12.35 9.30
N TYR A 83 -5.29 -12.20 10.25
CA TYR A 83 -6.59 -11.56 10.01
C TYR A 83 -6.42 -10.12 9.49
N ARG A 84 -7.18 -9.76 8.44
CA ARG A 84 -7.09 -8.46 7.72
C ARG A 84 -8.43 -7.71 7.73
N PRO A 85 -8.85 -7.19 8.89
CA PRO A 85 -10.09 -6.41 9.00
C PRO A 85 -9.93 -5.01 8.37
N ASN A 86 -11.05 -4.34 8.15
CA ASN A 86 -11.04 -2.90 7.88
C ASN A 86 -10.80 -2.14 9.19
N HIS A 87 -10.04 -1.05 9.12
CA HIS A 87 -9.76 -0.19 10.25
C HIS A 87 -10.43 1.17 10.03
N VAL A 88 -11.31 1.57 10.95
CA VAL A 88 -11.96 2.88 10.92
C VAL A 88 -11.49 3.68 12.13
N PHE A 89 -10.85 4.83 11.88
CA PHE A 89 -10.42 5.77 12.91
C PHE A 89 -11.28 7.03 12.82
N GLN A 90 -12.05 7.32 13.87
CA GLN A 90 -12.84 8.54 13.96
C GLN A 90 -12.10 9.57 14.82
N TYR A 91 -11.95 10.77 14.30
CA TYR A 91 -11.27 11.89 14.95
C TYR A 91 -12.25 13.02 15.25
N LYS A 92 -11.96 13.81 16.29
CA LYS A 92 -12.58 15.13 16.52
C LYS A 92 -12.01 16.13 15.51
N ASP A 93 -12.72 17.23 15.29
CA ASP A 93 -12.24 18.36 14.47
C ASP A 93 -10.89 18.92 14.97
N SER A 94 -10.59 18.76 16.26
CA SER A 94 -9.31 19.11 16.88
C SER A 94 -8.18 18.09 16.63
N GLY A 95 -8.39 17.08 15.80
CA GLY A 95 -7.42 16.03 15.47
C GLY A 95 -7.26 14.93 16.53
N HIS A 96 -7.98 14.99 17.65
CA HIS A 96 -7.91 13.97 18.71
C HIS A 96 -8.73 12.72 18.33
N LEU A 97 -8.16 11.53 18.52
CA LEU A 97 -8.84 10.26 18.29
C LEU A 97 -10.05 10.11 19.22
N LEU A 98 -11.21 9.84 18.64
CA LEU A 98 -12.49 9.71 19.32
C LEU A 98 -12.81 8.22 19.56
N MET A 99 -12.71 7.41 18.52
CA MET A 99 -12.94 5.97 18.57
C MET A 99 -12.25 5.24 17.42
N THR A 100 -11.92 3.97 17.62
CA THR A 100 -11.44 3.06 16.57
C THR A 100 -12.31 1.82 16.52
N PHE A 101 -12.68 1.40 15.31
CA PHE A 101 -13.40 0.16 15.06
C PHE A 101 -12.63 -0.70 14.04
N ILE A 102 -12.65 -2.01 14.25
CA ILE A 102 -11.90 -2.99 13.47
C ILE A 102 -12.83 -4.17 13.15
N ASP A 103 -13.33 -4.25 11.92
CA ASP A 103 -14.18 -5.37 11.47
C ASP A 103 -14.26 -5.47 9.95
N ASP A 104 -14.86 -6.55 9.44
CA ASP A 104 -15.23 -6.67 8.03
C ASP A 104 -16.45 -5.76 7.74
N ILE A 105 -16.40 -4.96 6.66
CA ILE A 105 -17.55 -4.16 6.21
C ILE A 105 -18.60 -5.08 5.60
#